data_AF-A0A7R9DFN1-F1
#
_entry.id   AF-A0A7R9DFN1-F1
#
_cell.length_a   1.000
_cell.length_b   1.000
_cell.length_c   1.000
_cell.angle_alpha   90.00
_cell.angle_beta   90.00
_cell.angle_gamma   90.00
#
_symmetry.space_group_name_H-M   'P 1'
#
loop_
_entity.id
_entity.type
_entity.pdbx_description
1 polymer ?
#
loop_
_entity_poly.entity_id
_entity_poly.type
_entity_poly.pdbx_seq_one_letter_code
_entity_poly.pdbx_strand_id
1 'polypeptide(L)' 'MSDRSVLLETNPTWDVEIRDDVIEECNKHGGVFHVYLDKASPQGNVYVKCPSIATAVAAVNSLHGRWFA' A
#
# COMPACT_ATOMS: atom_id res chain seq x y z
N MET A 1 -9.48 28.51 -6.66
CA MET A 1 -9.82 27.08 -6.56
C MET A 1 -8.86 26.35 -7.47
N SER A 2 -7.79 25.78 -6.91
CA SER A 2 -6.73 25.13 -7.70
C SER A 2 -7.26 23.81 -8.24
N ASP A 3 -7.17 23.66 -9.55
CA ASP A 3 -7.40 22.44 -10.32
C ASP A 3 -6.63 21.28 -9.67
N ARG A 4 -7.36 20.39 -8.98
CA ARG A 4 -6.83 19.07 -8.60
C ARG A 4 -7.05 18.17 -9.79
N SER A 5 -6.21 18.31 -10.80
CA SER A 5 -5.98 17.23 -11.75
C SER A 5 -5.53 16.02 -10.94
N VAL A 6 -6.44 15.08 -10.80
CA VAL A 6 -6.12 13.74 -10.32
C VAL A 6 -5.13 13.21 -11.34
N LEU A 7 -3.85 13.15 -10.96
CA LEU A 7 -2.84 12.44 -11.74
C LEU A 7 -3.26 10.99 -11.73
N LEU A 8 -4.00 10.60 -12.77
CA LEU A 8 -4.38 9.22 -12.99
C LEU A 8 -3.09 8.45 -13.22
N GLU A 9 -2.79 7.49 -12.36
CA GLU A 9 -1.64 6.59 -12.60
C GLU A 9 -1.83 5.91 -13.96
N THR A 10 -0.95 6.25 -14.90
CA THR A 10 -1.05 5.78 -16.30
C THR A 10 -0.31 4.45 -16.50
N ASN A 11 0.47 4.02 -15.51
CA ASN A 11 1.19 2.77 -15.53
C ASN A 11 0.20 1.59 -15.37
N PRO A 12 0.01 0.72 -16.36
CA PRO A 12 -0.96 -0.37 -16.29
C PRO A 12 -0.65 -1.40 -15.18
N THR A 13 0.53 -1.36 -14.58
CA THR A 13 0.96 -2.27 -13.49
C THR A 13 1.16 -1.57 -12.14
N TRP A 14 0.66 -0.34 -11.97
CA TRP A 14 0.79 0.43 -10.71
C TRP A 14 0.34 -0.38 -9.48
N ASP A 15 -0.68 -1.23 -9.63
CA ASP A 15 -1.22 -2.02 -8.52
C ASP A 15 -0.30 -3.16 -8.08
N VAL A 16 0.52 -3.67 -9.00
CA VAL A 16 1.52 -4.70 -8.70
C VAL A 16 2.66 -4.07 -7.92
N GLU A 17 3.11 -2.88 -8.34
CA GLU A 17 4.18 -2.14 -7.66
C GLU A 17 3.80 -1.78 -6.22
N ILE A 18 2.59 -1.24 -6.00
CA ILE A 18 2.09 -0.95 -4.64
C ILE A 18 1.96 -2.24 -3.82
N ARG A 19 1.47 -3.33 -4.42
CA ARG A 19 1.35 -4.63 -3.73
C ARG A 19 2.73 -5.13 -3.28
N ASP A 20 3.70 -5.12 -4.17
CA ASP A 20 5.03 -5.66 -3.92
C ASP A 20 5.78 -4.84 -2.87
N ASP A 21 5.65 -3.51 -2.90
CA ASP A 21 6.26 -2.63 -1.90
C ASP A 21 5.66 -2.87 -0.50
N VAL A 22 4.33 -3.03 -0.40
CA VAL A 22 3.67 -3.40 0.88
C VAL A 22 4.13 -4.77 1.37
N ILE A 23 4.26 -5.76 0.48
CA ILE A 23 4.76 -7.10 0.83
C ILE A 23 6.19 -7.02 1.33
N GLU A 24 7.07 -6.29 0.64
CA GLU A 24 8.47 -6.15 1.02
C GLU A 24 8.61 -5.52 2.40
N GLU A 25 7.88 -4.43 2.67
CA GLU A 25 7.89 -3.78 3.98
C GLU A 25 7.37 -4.70 5.08
N CYS A 26 6.26 -5.41 4.86
CA CYS A 26 5.79 -6.37 5.86
C CYS A 26 6.78 -7.52 6.10
N ASN A 27 7.48 -7.99 5.07
CA ASN A 27 8.48 -9.05 5.18
C ASN A 27 9.69 -8.67 6.04
N LYS A 28 10.03 -7.38 6.13
CA LYS A 28 11.06 -6.87 7.07
C LYS A 28 10.68 -7.06 8.54
N HIS A 29 9.38 -7.18 8.84
CA HIS A 29 8.83 -7.14 10.21
C HIS A 29 8.11 -8.43 10.65
N GLY A 30 8.25 -9.51 9.89
CA GLY A 30 7.64 -10.82 10.20
C GLY A 30 6.62 -11.32 9.17
N GLY A 31 6.47 -10.61 8.05
CA GLY A 31 5.71 -11.08 6.88
C GLY A 31 4.26 -10.64 6.84
N VAL A 32 3.56 -11.10 5.80
CA VAL A 32 2.17 -10.78 5.52
C VAL A 32 1.46 -12.01 4.96
N PHE A 33 0.22 -12.25 5.39
CA PHE A 33 -0.61 -13.33 4.83
C PHE A 33 -1.39 -12.88 3.61
N HIS A 34 -1.85 -11.64 3.61
CA HIS A 34 -2.71 -11.13 2.54
C HIS A 34 -2.54 -9.63 2.34
N VAL A 35 -2.44 -9.23 1.09
CA VAL A 35 -2.48 -7.84 0.64
C VAL A 35 -3.54 -7.73 -0.44
N TYR A 36 -4.49 -6.80 -0.26
CA TYR A 36 -5.55 -6.52 -1.22
C TYR A 36 -5.63 -5.03 -1.49
N LEU A 37 -5.50 -4.67 -2.76
CA LEU A 37 -5.63 -3.31 -3.23
C LEU A 37 -7.04 -3.14 -3.79
N ASP A 38 -7.79 -2.19 -3.24
CA ASP A 38 -9.10 -1.84 -3.77
C ASP A 38 -8.95 -0.83 -4.90
N LYS A 39 -8.79 -1.34 -6.12
CA LYS A 39 -8.63 -0.54 -7.35
C LYS A 39 -9.85 0.33 -7.67
N ALA A 40 -11.01 0.02 -7.10
CA ALA A 40 -12.23 0.79 -7.29
C ALA A 40 -12.41 1.89 -6.23
N SER A 41 -11.59 1.88 -5.16
CA SER A 41 -11.67 2.89 -4.10
C SER A 41 -11.15 4.24 -4.62
N PRO A 42 -11.97 5.30 -4.61
CA PRO A 42 -11.52 6.64 -4.99
C PRO A 42 -10.43 7.20 -4.06
N GLN A 43 -10.27 6.61 -2.88
CA GLN A 43 -9.25 7.00 -1.89
C GLN A 43 -7.97 6.16 -1.99
N GLY A 44 -7.93 5.13 -2.85
CA GLY A 44 -6.76 4.26 -2.99
C GLY A 44 -6.54 3.32 -1.81
N ASN A 45 -7.60 2.76 -1.22
CA ASN A 45 -7.49 1.91 -0.04
C ASN A 45 -6.71 0.60 -0.30
N VAL A 46 -5.81 0.27 0.62
CA VAL A 46 -5.08 -1.01 0.66
C VAL A 46 -5.34 -1.71 1.99
N TYR A 47 -5.63 -3.01 1.94
CA TYR A 47 -5.95 -3.84 3.08
C TYR A 47 -4.89 -4.91 3.27
N VAL A 48 -4.35 -5.00 4.49
CA VAL A 48 -3.22 -5.86 4.82
C VAL A 48 -3.55 -6.74 6.02
N LYS A 49 -3.23 -8.04 5.93
CA LYS A 49 -3.36 -8.99 7.04
C LYS A 49 -1.99 -9.53 7.43
N CYS A 50 -1.51 -9.11 8.60
CA CYS A 50 -0.24 -9.57 9.17
C CYS A 50 -0.43 -10.78 10.10
N PRO A 51 0.63 -11.56 10.37
CA PRO A 51 0.58 -12.70 11.29
C PRO A 51 0.49 -12.31 12.76
N SER A 52 0.90 -11.10 13.12
CA SER A 52 0.82 -10.59 14.49
C SER A 52 0.52 -9.09 14.51
N ILE A 53 0.03 -8.59 15.65
CA ILE A 53 -0.17 -7.17 15.89
C ILE A 53 1.16 -6.40 15.80
N ALA A 54 2.24 -6.96 16.34
CA ALA A 54 3.56 -6.33 16.29
C ALA A 54 4.04 -6.09 14.86
N THR A 55 3.87 -7.09 13.98
CA THR A 55 4.20 -6.97 12.55
C THR A 55 3.33 -5.91 11.86
N ALA A 56 2.03 -5.83 12.19
CA ALA A 56 1.15 -4.81 11.64
C ALA A 56 1.57 -3.39 12.05
N VAL A 57 1.90 -3.17 13.33
CA VAL A 57 2.35 -1.87 13.84
C VAL A 57 3.64 -1.43 13.16
N ALA A 58 4.61 -2.34 13.02
CA ALA A 58 5.88 -2.04 12.38
C ALA A 58 5.71 -1.72 10.88
N ALA A 59 4.88 -2.50 10.16
CA ALA A 59 4.57 -2.23 8.76
C ALA A 59 3.87 -0.88 8.55
N VAL A 60 2.89 -0.53 9.41
CA VAL A 60 2.22 0.79 9.34
C VAL A 60 3.21 1.92 9.56
N ASN A 61 4.12 1.79 10.53
CA ASN A 61 5.15 2.80 10.77
C ASN A 61 6.13 2.95 9.59
N SER A 62 6.45 1.86 8.88
CA SER A 62 7.25 1.91 7.65
C SER A 62 6.51 2.55 6.47
N LEU A 63 5.21 2.26 6.31
CA LEU A 63 4.43 2.64 5.14
C LEU A 63 3.82 4.05 5.26
N HIS A 64 3.51 4.49 6.48
CA HIS A 64 2.85 5.77 6.70
C HIS A 64 3.70 6.95 6.24
N GLY A 65 3.11 7.84 5.44
CA GLY A 65 3.77 9.05 4.95
C GLY A 65 4.72 8.84 3.77
N ARG A 66 4.85 7.60 3.26
CA ARG A 66 5.57 7.34 2.01
C ARG A 66 4.77 7.76 0.79
N TRP A 67 5.50 8.18 -0.23
CA TRP A 67 4.98 8.36 -1.58
C TRP A 67 5.19 7.07 -2.36
N PHE A 68 4.14 6.65 -3.06
CA PHE A 68 4.20 5.62 -4.08
C PHE A 68 4.14 6.36 -5.41
N ALA A 69 5.06 6.04 -6.31
CA ALA A 69 5.27 6.73 -7.59
C ALA A 69 5.22 5.73 -8.74
#